data_AF-A0A957W9W2-F1
#
_entry.id   AF-A0A957W9W2-F1
#
_cell.length_a   1.000
_cell.length_b   1.000
_cell.length_c   1.000
_cell.angle_alpha   90.00
_cell.angle_beta   90.00
_cell.angle_gamma   90.00
#
_symmetry.space_group_name_H-M   'P 1'
#
loop_
_entity.id
_entity.type
_entity.pdbx_description
1 polymer ?
#
loop_
_entity_poly.entity_id
_entity_poly.type
_entity_poly.pdbx_seq_one_letter_code
_entity_poly.pdbx_strand_id
1 'polypeptide(L)'
;MTIEIGFTDELCNTQYAPLALLMAHYQQHQVLQALNTVEIAMKTRDFSAQDKLKQVLVSILGGCETFLEINSRLKHELALAQACGWCRFADQSNLSRAMDGLTQMNIAQLRVAVKEMGYPGSQLQQHDWRGFLWLDFDLTGLTCGKLAEKSQKGYFSGKKMPQVVN
;
A
#
# COMPACT_ATOMS: atom_id res chain seq x y z
N MET A 1 -3.49 -5.28 -21.97
CA MET A 1 -3.88 -6.56 -21.34
C MET A 1 -5.14 -6.27 -20.56
N THR A 2 -6.25 -6.95 -20.87
CA THR A 2 -7.55 -6.74 -20.21
C THR A 2 -7.56 -7.55 -18.92
N ILE A 3 -7.75 -6.90 -17.77
CA ILE A 3 -7.85 -7.59 -16.47
C ILE A 3 -9.30 -8.05 -16.32
N GLU A 4 -9.52 -9.36 -16.38
CA GLU A 4 -10.80 -9.98 -16.04
C GLU A 4 -10.79 -10.44 -14.59
N ILE A 5 -11.81 -10.05 -13.83
CA ILE A 5 -11.99 -10.44 -12.41
C ILE A 5 -13.08 -11.52 -12.40
N GLY A 6 -12.71 -12.75 -12.08
CA GLY A 6 -13.62 -13.89 -12.00
C GLY A 6 -13.16 -14.90 -10.95
N PHE A 7 -14.06 -15.80 -10.58
CA PHE A 7 -13.68 -17.00 -9.83
C PHE A 7 -12.93 -17.94 -10.77
N THR A 8 -11.83 -18.52 -10.32
CA THR A 8 -10.99 -19.45 -11.08
C THR A 8 -10.92 -20.77 -10.32
N ASP A 9 -10.60 -21.87 -11.01
CA ASP A 9 -10.39 -23.17 -10.35
C ASP A 9 -8.99 -23.29 -9.70
N GLU A 10 -8.06 -22.39 -10.06
CA GLU A 10 -6.78 -22.15 -9.39
C GLU A 10 -6.51 -20.64 -9.31
N LEU A 11 -6.84 -20.04 -8.16
CA LEU A 11 -6.62 -18.62 -7.84
C LEU A 11 -5.34 -18.50 -7.03
N CYS A 12 -4.60 -17.41 -7.17
CA CYS A 12 -3.64 -17.03 -6.16
C CYS A 12 -4.29 -17.09 -4.77
N ASN A 13 -4.02 -18.15 -4.00
CA ASN A 13 -4.54 -18.29 -2.65
C ASN A 13 -3.68 -17.42 -1.73
N THR A 14 -3.94 -16.13 -1.79
CA THR A 14 -3.32 -15.13 -0.95
C THR A 14 -4.41 -14.32 -0.26
N GLN A 15 -4.25 -14.11 1.03
CA GLN A 15 -5.07 -13.17 1.80
C GLN A 15 -4.97 -11.72 1.28
N TYR A 16 -3.99 -11.45 0.41
CA TYR A 16 -3.72 -10.16 -0.21
C TYR A 16 -4.32 -10.03 -1.63
N ALA A 17 -5.34 -10.81 -2.00
CA ALA A 17 -5.96 -10.75 -3.33
C ALA A 17 -6.40 -9.33 -3.76
N PRO A 18 -7.02 -8.49 -2.90
CA PRO A 18 -7.33 -7.10 -3.27
C PRO A 18 -6.08 -6.27 -3.59
N LEU A 19 -4.98 -6.52 -2.87
CA LEU A 19 -3.71 -5.83 -3.10
C LEU A 19 -3.07 -6.29 -4.41
N ALA A 20 -3.13 -7.59 -4.73
CA ALA A 20 -2.66 -8.10 -6.03
C ALA A 20 -3.42 -7.43 -7.19
N LEU A 21 -4.74 -7.28 -7.08
CA LEU A 21 -5.57 -6.58 -8.06
C LEU A 21 -5.18 -5.11 -8.19
N LEU A 22 -5.00 -4.41 -7.07
CA LEU A 22 -4.57 -3.01 -7.06
C LEU A 22 -3.22 -2.84 -7.75
N MET A 23 -2.26 -3.73 -7.48
CA MET A 23 -0.93 -3.68 -8.09
C MET A 23 -0.98 -3.96 -9.59
N ALA A 24 -1.80 -4.91 -10.04
CA ALA A 24 -2.03 -5.17 -11.46
C ALA A 24 -2.66 -3.96 -12.16
N HIS A 25 -3.64 -3.31 -11.53
CA HIS A 25 -4.24 -2.07 -12.02
C HIS A 25 -3.18 -0.96 -12.14
N TYR A 26 -2.35 -0.76 -11.11
CA TYR A 26 -1.27 0.23 -11.14
C TYR A 26 -0.22 -0.04 -12.23
N GLN A 27 0.10 -1.32 -12.48
CA GLN A 27 0.98 -1.70 -13.58
C GLN A 27 0.36 -1.39 -14.96
N GLN A 28 -0.90 -1.75 -15.16
CA GLN A 28 -1.62 -1.51 -16.43
C GLN A 28 -1.68 -0.01 -16.76
N HIS A 29 -1.92 0.83 -15.75
CA HIS A 29 -2.00 2.29 -15.90
C HIS A 29 -0.66 3.01 -15.68
N GLN A 30 0.44 2.26 -15.52
CA GLN A 30 1.79 2.80 -15.29
C GLN A 30 1.87 3.79 -14.12
N VAL A 31 0.99 3.65 -13.13
CA VAL A 31 0.89 4.58 -11.98
C VAL A 31 2.23 4.70 -11.29
N LEU A 32 2.92 3.58 -11.06
CA LEU A 32 4.19 3.56 -10.33
C LEU A 32 5.42 3.93 -11.19
N GLN A 33 5.24 4.35 -12.45
CA GLN A 33 6.36 4.68 -13.34
C GLN A 33 7.17 5.88 -12.85
N ALA A 34 6.54 6.82 -12.14
CA ALA A 34 7.20 7.98 -11.55
C ALA A 34 8.35 7.57 -10.58
N LEU A 35 8.28 6.39 -9.96
CA LEU A 35 9.36 5.88 -9.09
C LEU A 35 10.66 5.62 -9.86
N ASN A 36 10.62 5.46 -11.18
CA ASN A 36 11.81 5.28 -12.01
C ASN A 36 12.65 6.55 -12.11
N THR A 37 12.09 7.71 -11.76
CA THR A 37 12.81 9.00 -11.72
C THR A 37 13.68 9.19 -10.47
N VAL A 38 13.54 8.29 -9.49
CA VAL A 38 14.31 8.36 -8.25
C VAL A 38 15.67 7.68 -8.46
N GLU A 39 16.73 8.48 -8.42
CA GLU A 39 18.09 8.05 -8.73
C GLU A 39 18.80 7.52 -7.48
N ILE A 40 18.53 6.27 -7.13
CA ILE A 40 19.13 5.63 -5.96
C ILE A 40 20.41 4.91 -6.37
N ALA A 41 21.55 5.42 -5.91
CA ALA A 41 22.84 4.77 -6.10
C ALA A 41 22.96 3.54 -5.19
N MET A 42 22.50 2.38 -5.69
CA MET A 42 22.56 1.11 -4.96
C MET A 42 22.96 -0.03 -5.90
N LYS A 43 23.73 -0.99 -5.39
CA LYS A 43 24.05 -2.22 -6.12
C LYS A 43 22.80 -3.07 -6.33
N THR A 44 22.49 -3.36 -7.58
CA THR A 44 21.48 -4.35 -7.96
C THR A 44 22.05 -5.75 -7.81
N ARG A 45 21.39 -6.60 -7.02
CA ARG A 45 21.72 -8.02 -6.88
C ARG A 45 20.53 -8.88 -7.29
N ASP A 46 19.53 -8.95 -6.42
CA ASP A 46 18.29 -9.68 -6.67
C ASP A 46 17.14 -8.76 -7.13
N PHE A 47 17.17 -7.51 -6.67
CA PHE A 47 16.13 -6.51 -6.91
C PHE A 47 16.76 -5.16 -7.22
N SER A 48 16.18 -4.43 -8.17
CA SER A 48 16.55 -3.04 -8.44
C SER A 48 16.14 -2.13 -7.28
N ALA A 49 16.61 -0.88 -7.29
CA ALA A 49 16.16 0.10 -6.30
C ALA A 49 14.65 0.37 -6.39
N GLN A 50 14.14 0.43 -7.62
CA GLN A 50 12.72 0.67 -7.89
C GLN A 50 11.87 -0.52 -7.44
N ASP A 51 12.33 -1.77 -7.62
CA ASP A 51 11.65 -2.95 -7.07
C ASP A 51 11.57 -2.89 -5.56
N LYS A 52 12.65 -2.49 -4.89
CA LYS A 52 12.63 -2.35 -3.42
C LYS A 52 11.66 -1.26 -2.98
N LEU A 53 11.60 -0.11 -3.65
CA LEU A 53 10.60 0.92 -3.35
C LEU A 53 9.16 0.40 -3.51
N LYS A 54 8.89 -0.32 -4.60
CA LYS A 54 7.57 -0.94 -4.83
C LYS A 54 7.24 -2.00 -3.79
N GLN A 55 8.21 -2.82 -3.37
CA GLN A 55 8.01 -3.79 -2.28
C GLN A 55 7.75 -3.13 -0.93
N VAL A 56 8.41 -2.00 -0.64
CA VAL A 56 8.11 -1.18 0.55
C VAL A 56 6.67 -0.66 0.47
N LEU A 57 6.23 -0.13 -0.67
CA LEU A 57 4.84 0.31 -0.86
C LEU A 57 3.85 -0.84 -0.63
N VAL A 58 4.10 -2.01 -1.23
CA VAL A 58 3.27 -3.21 -1.02
C VAL A 58 3.26 -3.61 0.45
N SER A 59 4.36 -3.47 1.18
CA SER A 59 4.37 -3.78 2.62
C SER A 59 3.51 -2.84 3.46
N ILE A 60 3.52 -1.54 3.12
CA ILE A 60 2.66 -0.53 3.76
C ILE A 60 1.19 -0.86 3.48
N LEU A 61 0.84 -1.14 2.23
CA LEU A 61 -0.53 -1.48 1.82
C LEU A 61 -0.99 -2.84 2.36
N GLY A 62 -0.07 -3.78 2.56
CA GLY A 62 -0.30 -5.06 3.24
C GLY A 62 -0.46 -4.92 4.76
N GLY A 63 -0.33 -3.71 5.30
CA GLY A 63 -0.52 -3.39 6.71
C GLY A 63 0.64 -3.81 7.60
N CYS A 64 1.86 -3.96 7.07
CA CYS A 64 3.05 -4.17 7.91
C CYS A 64 3.37 -2.88 8.67
N GLU A 65 3.42 -2.94 10.01
CA GLU A 65 3.75 -1.76 10.82
C GLU A 65 5.27 -1.50 10.83
N THR A 66 6.07 -2.54 10.64
CA THR A 66 7.53 -2.47 10.59
C THR A 66 8.11 -3.34 9.46
N PHE A 67 9.37 -3.09 9.07
CA PHE A 67 10.05 -3.95 8.09
C PHE A 67 10.24 -5.39 8.60
N LEU A 68 10.28 -5.62 9.93
CA LEU A 68 10.42 -6.96 10.51
C LEU A 68 9.28 -7.90 10.08
N GLU A 69 8.07 -7.35 10.00
CA GLU A 69 6.88 -8.10 9.60
C GLU A 69 6.89 -8.57 8.15
N ILE A 70 7.71 -7.98 7.28
CA ILE A 70 7.82 -8.44 5.89
C ILE A 70 8.26 -9.90 5.84
N ASN A 71 9.20 -10.28 6.71
CA ASN A 71 9.70 -11.66 6.75
C ASN A 71 8.64 -12.66 7.22
N SER A 72 7.78 -12.28 8.16
CA SER A 72 6.75 -13.18 8.70
C SER A 72 5.47 -13.17 7.87
N ARG A 73 5.08 -12.04 7.30
CA ARG A 73 3.79 -11.85 6.61
C ARG A 73 3.85 -11.92 5.10
N LEU A 74 4.90 -11.39 4.47
CA LEU A 74 4.95 -11.21 3.01
C LEU A 74 5.97 -12.12 2.32
N LYS A 75 7.05 -12.51 3.00
CA LYS A 75 8.13 -13.31 2.40
C LYS A 75 7.66 -14.63 1.79
N HIS A 76 6.62 -15.23 2.37
CA HIS A 76 6.04 -16.50 1.90
C HIS A 76 4.88 -16.30 0.89
N GLU A 77 4.47 -15.05 0.62
CA GLU A 77 3.38 -14.71 -0.29
C GLU A 77 3.87 -14.69 -1.75
N LEU A 78 4.21 -15.87 -2.27
CA LEU A 78 4.73 -16.04 -3.62
C LEU A 78 3.73 -15.57 -4.69
N ALA A 79 2.44 -15.84 -4.48
CA ALA A 79 1.41 -15.47 -5.44
C ALA A 79 1.25 -13.94 -5.56
N LEU A 80 1.34 -13.22 -4.43
CA LEU A 80 1.35 -11.75 -4.44
C LEU A 80 2.62 -11.21 -5.11
N ALA A 81 3.80 -11.80 -4.83
CA ALA A 81 5.05 -11.39 -5.47
C ALA A 81 4.98 -11.57 -7.00
N GLN A 82 4.44 -12.69 -7.46
CA GLN A 82 4.27 -12.98 -8.88
C GLN A 82 3.30 -12.01 -9.56
N ALA A 83 2.17 -11.68 -8.92
CA ALA A 83 1.27 -10.63 -9.41
C ALA A 83 1.96 -9.27 -9.55
N CYS A 84 2.95 -8.99 -8.71
CA CYS A 84 3.79 -7.80 -8.79
C CYS A 84 4.98 -7.92 -9.78
N GLY A 85 5.18 -9.08 -10.42
CA GLY A 85 6.28 -9.33 -11.34
C GLY A 85 7.60 -9.74 -10.68
N TRP A 86 7.58 -10.18 -9.43
CA TRP A 86 8.75 -10.62 -8.67
C TRP A 86 8.73 -12.13 -8.42
N CYS A 87 9.91 -12.76 -8.41
CA CYS A 87 10.02 -14.17 -8.02
C CYS A 87 9.74 -14.39 -6.52
N ARG A 88 9.98 -13.38 -5.68
CA ARG A 88 9.77 -13.36 -4.23
C ARG A 88 9.84 -11.93 -3.70
N PHE A 89 9.46 -11.74 -2.43
CA PHE A 89 9.81 -10.53 -1.69
C PHE A 89 11.27 -10.53 -1.25
N ALA A 90 11.89 -9.36 -1.20
CA ALA A 90 13.16 -9.11 -0.54
C ALA A 90 13.02 -9.32 0.97
N ASP A 91 14.12 -9.70 1.62
CA ASP A 91 14.14 -9.79 3.06
C ASP A 91 14.11 -8.41 3.71
N GLN A 92 13.60 -8.36 4.94
CA GLN A 92 13.59 -7.15 5.77
C GLN A 92 14.93 -6.40 5.74
N SER A 93 16.05 -7.12 5.82
CA SER A 93 17.37 -6.48 5.92
C SER A 93 17.79 -5.82 4.61
N ASN A 94 17.39 -6.35 3.44
CA ASN A 94 17.63 -5.69 2.17
C ASN A 94 16.83 -4.41 2.03
N LEU A 95 15.56 -4.44 2.44
CA LEU A 95 14.68 -3.28 2.35
C LEU A 95 15.12 -2.19 3.32
N SER A 96 15.41 -2.54 4.58
CA SER A 96 15.93 -1.59 5.58
C SER A 96 17.21 -0.91 5.07
N ARG A 97 18.23 -1.66 4.66
CA ARG A 97 19.49 -1.07 4.15
C ARG A 97 19.28 -0.18 2.92
N ALA A 98 18.32 -0.52 2.05
CA ALA A 98 17.99 0.31 0.90
C ALA A 98 17.36 1.64 1.33
N MET A 99 16.48 1.61 2.33
CA MET A 99 15.86 2.82 2.88
C MET A 99 16.84 3.67 3.68
N ASP A 100 17.71 3.04 4.48
CA ASP A 100 18.78 3.71 5.25
C ASP A 100 19.81 4.39 4.33
N GLY A 101 19.96 3.88 3.10
CA GLY A 101 20.85 4.45 2.08
C GLY A 101 20.26 5.63 1.31
N LEU A 102 19.00 6.01 1.52
CA LEU A 102 18.39 7.12 0.80
C LEU A 102 18.98 8.46 1.24
N THR A 103 19.36 9.27 0.26
CA THR A 103 19.83 10.64 0.49
C THR A 103 18.66 11.62 0.56
N GLN A 104 18.92 12.84 1.01
CA GLN A 104 17.93 13.92 0.95
C GLN A 104 17.46 14.23 -0.47
N MET A 105 18.35 14.08 -1.47
CA MET A 105 18.00 14.20 -2.88
C MET A 105 16.99 13.12 -3.30
N ASN A 106 17.21 11.87 -2.87
CA ASN A 106 16.26 10.79 -3.16
C ASN A 106 14.91 11.01 -2.48
N ILE A 107 14.90 11.52 -1.25
CA ILE A 107 13.65 11.86 -0.54
C ILE A 107 12.92 12.99 -1.30
N ALA A 108 13.62 13.99 -1.82
CA ALA A 108 13.02 15.05 -2.62
C ALA A 108 12.43 14.49 -3.93
N GLN A 109 13.16 13.63 -4.65
CA GLN A 109 12.68 12.94 -5.85
C GLN A 109 11.45 12.07 -5.54
N LEU A 110 11.45 11.32 -4.44
CA LEU A 110 10.29 10.52 -4.00
C LEU A 110 9.06 11.37 -3.75
N ARG A 111 9.21 12.56 -3.15
CA ARG A 111 8.07 13.48 -2.95
C ARG A 111 7.48 13.95 -4.28
N VAL A 112 8.32 14.18 -5.30
CA VAL A 112 7.86 14.53 -6.65
C VAL A 112 7.16 13.33 -7.30
N ALA A 113 7.76 12.14 -7.21
CA ALA A 113 7.16 10.93 -7.76
C ALA A 113 5.80 10.61 -7.13
N VAL A 114 5.69 10.62 -5.79
CA VAL A 114 4.41 10.37 -5.08
C VAL A 114 3.33 11.36 -5.47
N LYS A 115 3.72 12.63 -5.64
CA LYS A 115 2.85 13.66 -6.18
C LYS A 115 2.34 13.29 -7.58
N GLU A 116 3.23 12.99 -8.52
CA GLU A 116 2.85 12.57 -9.88
C GLU A 116 1.94 11.34 -9.90
N MET A 117 2.15 10.37 -9.01
CA MET A 117 1.29 9.18 -8.89
C MET A 117 -0.13 9.52 -8.42
N GLY A 118 -0.27 10.45 -7.47
CA GLY A 118 -1.57 10.80 -6.87
C GLY A 118 -2.36 11.87 -7.62
N TYR A 119 -1.70 12.65 -8.48
CA TYR A 119 -2.30 13.84 -9.09
C TYR A 119 -3.33 13.63 -10.21
N PRO A 120 -3.25 12.62 -11.10
CA PRO A 120 -4.15 12.50 -12.25
C PRO A 120 -5.65 12.40 -11.90
N GLY A 121 -6.00 12.02 -10.67
CA GLY A 121 -7.38 11.96 -10.16
C GLY A 121 -7.66 12.86 -8.96
N SER A 122 -6.72 13.71 -8.54
CA SER A 122 -6.86 14.49 -7.30
C SER A 122 -7.38 15.89 -7.56
N GLN A 123 -8.46 16.26 -6.86
CA GLN A 123 -8.98 17.64 -6.84
C GLN A 123 -8.02 18.63 -6.16
N LEU A 124 -6.98 18.16 -5.46
CA LEU A 124 -6.00 19.01 -4.79
C LEU A 124 -5.20 19.89 -5.76
N GLN A 125 -5.07 19.52 -7.04
CA GLN A 125 -4.40 20.37 -8.04
C GLN A 125 -5.17 21.67 -8.31
N GLN A 126 -6.49 21.62 -8.21
CA GLN A 126 -7.38 22.72 -8.55
C GLN A 126 -7.71 23.58 -7.32
N HIS A 127 -7.18 23.22 -6.15
CA HIS A 127 -7.48 23.91 -4.90
C HIS A 127 -6.73 25.25 -4.80
N ASP A 128 -7.46 26.34 -4.57
CA ASP A 128 -6.87 27.63 -4.23
C ASP A 128 -6.40 27.64 -2.78
N TRP A 129 -5.08 27.50 -2.59
CA TRP A 129 -4.43 27.45 -1.28
C TRP A 129 -4.48 28.76 -0.48
N ARG A 130 -5.06 29.83 -1.04
CA ARG A 130 -5.39 31.05 -0.28
C ARG A 130 -6.72 30.92 0.48
N GLY A 131 -7.53 29.93 0.13
CA GLY A 131 -8.78 29.59 0.79
C GLY A 131 -8.64 28.45 1.81
N PHE A 132 -9.74 28.10 2.47
CA PHE A 132 -9.78 26.95 3.37
C PHE A 132 -9.84 25.64 2.59
N LEU A 133 -9.00 24.67 2.99
CA LEU A 133 -9.12 23.28 2.58
C LEU A 133 -10.21 22.61 3.41
N TRP A 134 -11.38 22.37 2.80
CA TRP A 134 -12.45 21.61 3.41
C TRP A 134 -12.19 20.12 3.25
N LEU A 135 -12.00 19.44 4.36
CA LEU A 135 -11.84 17.99 4.41
C LEU A 135 -13.14 17.39 4.91
N ASP A 136 -13.83 16.66 4.05
CA ASP A 136 -14.97 15.83 4.45
C ASP A 136 -14.44 14.48 4.95
N PHE A 137 -14.64 14.22 6.23
CA PHE A 137 -14.32 12.93 6.84
C PHE A 137 -15.63 12.25 7.16
N ASP A 138 -15.83 11.07 6.58
CA ASP A 138 -16.92 10.19 7.04
C ASP A 138 -16.56 9.66 8.43
N LEU A 139 -17.09 10.32 9.45
CA LEU A 139 -17.00 9.89 10.83
C LEU A 139 -18.16 8.97 11.19
N THR A 140 -18.83 8.32 10.24
CA THR A 140 -19.91 7.39 10.57
C THR A 140 -19.36 6.23 11.40
N GLY A 141 -19.92 6.06 12.61
CA GLY A 141 -19.67 4.88 13.42
C GLY A 141 -20.19 3.63 12.73
N LEU A 142 -19.29 2.91 12.05
CA LEU A 142 -19.55 1.59 11.50
C LEU A 142 -19.52 0.58 12.64
N THR A 143 -20.62 -0.18 12.78
CA THR A 143 -20.69 -1.25 13.77
C THR A 143 -19.76 -2.38 13.34
N CYS A 144 -18.78 -2.72 14.18
CA CYS A 144 -17.95 -3.89 13.99
C CYS A 144 -18.47 -5.05 14.86
N GLY A 145 -18.36 -6.29 14.35
CA GLY A 145 -18.70 -7.47 15.12
C GLY A 145 -17.77 -7.65 16.32
N LYS A 146 -18.22 -8.34 17.37
CA LYS A 146 -17.44 -8.56 18.61
C LYS A 146 -16.08 -9.23 18.37
N LEU A 147 -15.96 -10.01 17.29
CA LEU A 147 -14.76 -10.75 16.91
C LEU A 147 -13.89 -9.99 15.89
N ALA A 148 -14.27 -8.77 15.49
CA ALA A 148 -13.47 -8.00 14.55
C ALA A 148 -12.15 -7.58 15.20
N GLU A 149 -11.07 -7.68 14.43
CA GLU A 149 -9.75 -7.24 14.85
C GLU A 149 -9.78 -5.76 15.24
N LYS A 150 -9.22 -5.42 16.41
CA LYS A 150 -9.25 -4.08 17.00
C LYS A 150 -10.66 -3.52 17.31
N SER A 151 -11.70 -4.38 17.44
CA SER A 151 -13.03 -3.97 17.94
C SER A 151 -12.92 -3.41 19.36
N GLN A 152 -12.99 -2.08 19.48
CA GLN A 152 -13.04 -1.39 20.77
C GLN A 152 -14.46 -0.90 21.06
N LYS A 153 -14.87 -0.98 22.32
CA LYS A 153 -16.13 -0.39 22.78
C LYS A 153 -16.01 1.13 22.76
N GLY A 154 -16.43 1.75 21.65
CA GLY A 154 -16.52 3.19 21.49
C GLY A 154 -17.92 3.73 21.80
N TYR A 155 -18.02 5.04 22.02
CA TYR A 155 -19.29 5.76 22.03
C TYR A 155 -19.47 6.47 20.68
N PHE A 156 -20.60 6.20 20.02
CA PHE A 156 -21.07 6.97 18.87
C PHE A 156 -22.44 7.55 19.23
N SER A 157 -22.59 8.87 19.13
CA SER A 157 -23.84 9.55 19.46
C SER A 157 -24.99 8.99 18.61
N GLY A 158 -26.14 8.72 19.23
CA GLY A 158 -27.34 8.22 18.55
C GLY A 158 -27.39 6.71 18.27
N LYS A 159 -26.28 5.96 18.39
CA LYS A 159 -26.29 4.49 18.31
C LYS A 159 -26.06 3.86 19.69
N LYS A 160 -27.15 3.63 20.43
CA LYS A 160 -27.08 2.76 21.61
C LYS A 160 -26.82 1.34 21.14
N MET A 161 -25.67 0.77 21.50
CA MET A 161 -25.51 -0.68 21.51
C MET A 161 -26.65 -1.24 22.39
N PRO A 162 -27.48 -2.18 21.92
CA PRO A 162 -28.43 -2.84 22.80
C PRO A 162 -27.61 -3.41 23.97
N GLN A 163 -28.00 -3.06 25.21
CA GLN A 163 -27.44 -3.74 26.36
C GLN A 163 -27.77 -5.21 26.18
N VAL A 164 -26.72 -6.04 26.07
CA VAL A 164 -26.88 -7.49 26.16
C VAL A 164 -27.37 -7.74 27.57
N VAL A 165 -28.68 -8.00 27.70
CA VAL A 165 -29.27 -8.50 28.93
C VAL A 165 -28.78 -9.94 29.03
N ASN A 166 -27.99 -10.23 30.07
CA ASN A 166 -27.54 -11.58 30.40
C ASN A 166 -28.74 -12.48 30.73
#